data_AF-A0A949QDS6-F1
#
_entry.id   AF-A0A949QDS6-F1
#
_cell.length_a   1.000
_cell.length_b   1.000
_cell.length_c   1.000
_cell.angle_alpha   90.00
_cell.angle_beta   90.00
_cell.angle_gamma   90.00
#
_symmetry.space_group_name_H-M   'P 1'
#
loop_
_entity.id
_entity.type
_entity.pdbx_description
1 polymer ?
#
loop_
_entity_poly.entity_id
_entity_poly.type
_entity_poly.pdbx_seq_one_letter_code
_entity_poly.pdbx_strand_id
1 'polypeptide(L)' 'MEATMPEPIQSEPEITEELLVIMSSAIAAYLGKNVRIRRARFISNQGPSSWSQQGRVSIQSSHTFSTTK' A
#
# COMPACT_ATOMS: atom_id res chain seq x y z
N MET A 1 -17.31 -41.77 3.24
CA MET A 1 -16.09 -41.21 3.87
C MET A 1 -15.61 -40.11 2.95
N GLU A 2 -16.14 -38.90 3.12
CA GLU A 2 -15.76 -37.74 2.31
C GLU A 2 -14.34 -37.34 2.73
N ALA A 3 -13.36 -37.50 1.84
CA ALA A 3 -12.01 -37.04 2.09
C ALA A 3 -12.02 -35.50 2.05
N THR A 4 -12.00 -34.87 3.24
CA THR A 4 -11.72 -33.44 3.33
C THR A 4 -10.29 -33.21 2.83
N MET A 5 -10.15 -32.65 1.64
CA MET A 5 -8.87 -32.16 1.14
C MET A 5 -8.45 -30.99 2.03
N PRO A 6 -7.22 -30.96 2.59
CA PRO A 6 -6.79 -29.81 3.37
C PRO A 6 -6.73 -28.59 2.44
N GLU A 7 -7.48 -27.54 2.78
CA GLU A 7 -7.34 -26.26 2.09
C GLU A 7 -5.89 -25.78 2.19
N PRO A 8 -5.31 -25.19 1.12
CA PRO A 8 -3.98 -24.64 1.18
C PRO A 8 -3.96 -23.52 2.22
N ILE A 9 -3.14 -23.70 3.26
CA ILE A 9 -2.90 -22.70 4.29
C ILE A 9 -2.23 -21.51 3.58
N GLN A 10 -3.01 -20.48 3.27
CA GLN A 10 -2.46 -19.25 2.71
C GLN A 10 -1.63 -18.60 3.82
N SER A 11 -0.31 -18.68 3.69
CA SER A 11 0.62 -17.97 4.58
C SER A 11 0.31 -16.49 4.52
N GLU A 12 0.07 -15.86 5.67
CA GLU A 12 -0.08 -14.41 5.74
C GLU A 12 1.13 -13.74 5.08
N PRO A 13 0.93 -12.64 4.34
CA PRO A 13 2.04 -11.94 3.72
C PRO A 13 2.99 -11.47 4.81
N GLU A 14 4.24 -11.93 4.75
CA GLU A 14 5.29 -11.58 5.70
C GLU A 14 6.08 -10.37 5.19
N ILE A 15 6.40 -9.45 6.09
CA ILE A 15 7.30 -8.33 5.78
C ILE A 15 8.72 -8.82 6.00
N THR A 16 9.39 -9.19 4.91
CA THR A 16 10.78 -9.64 4.96
C THR A 16 11.73 -8.47 5.27
N GLU A 17 12.91 -8.81 5.80
CA GLU A 17 13.96 -7.84 6.07
C GLU A 17 14.42 -7.11 4.80
N GLU A 18 14.53 -7.85 3.69
CA GLU A 18 14.85 -7.28 2.37
C GLU A 18 13.85 -6.18 1.97
N LEU A 19 12.55 -6.40 2.19
CA LEU A 19 11.51 -5.43 1.87
C LEU A 19 11.65 -4.17 2.75
N LEU A 20 11.96 -4.33 4.04
CA LEU A 20 12.26 -3.20 4.93
C LEU A 20 13.49 -2.41 4.47
N VAL A 21 14.55 -3.08 4.03
CA VAL A 21 15.76 -2.42 3.50
C VAL A 21 15.44 -1.63 2.25
N ILE A 22 14.74 -2.24 1.28
CA ILE A 22 14.33 -1.57 0.03
C ILE A 22 13.48 -0.33 0.35
N MET A 23 12.47 -0.47 1.22
CA MET A 23 11.63 0.66 1.63
C MET A 23 12.46 1.75 2.30
N SER A 24 13.35 1.40 3.23
CA SER A 24 14.16 2.38 3.95
C SER A 24 15.10 3.15 3.02
N SER A 25 15.71 2.45 2.05
CA SER A 25 16.55 3.03 1.01
C SER A 25 15.77 4.00 0.12
N ALA A 26 14.60 3.58 -0.38
CA ALA A 26 13.76 4.41 -1.24
C ALA A 26 13.31 5.69 -0.53
N ILE A 27 12.89 5.60 0.73
CA ILE A 27 12.46 6.77 1.52
C ILE A 27 13.67 7.66 1.83
N ALA A 28 14.83 7.09 2.16
CA ALA A 28 16.04 7.85 2.41
C ALA A 28 16.53 8.60 1.17
N ALA A 29 16.48 7.97 -0.01
CA ALA A 29 16.81 8.60 -1.29
C ALA A 29 15.83 9.74 -1.63
N TYR A 30 14.53 9.54 -1.40
CA TYR A 30 13.51 10.56 -1.63
C TYR A 30 13.64 11.76 -0.69
N LEU A 31 13.91 11.53 0.60
CA LEU A 31 14.02 12.59 1.61
C LEU A 31 15.42 13.20 1.73
N GLY A 32 16.45 12.55 1.18
CA GLY A 32 17.86 12.96 1.31
C GLY A 32 18.46 12.79 2.71
N LYS A 33 17.88 11.92 3.55
CA LYS A 33 18.31 11.72 4.95
C LYS A 33 18.07 10.28 5.42
N ASN A 34 18.80 9.87 6.46
CA ASN A 34 18.62 8.55 7.07
C ASN A 34 17.22 8.40 7.67
N VAL A 35 16.59 7.24 7.42
CA VAL A 35 15.22 6.93 7.84
C VAL A 35 15.22 5.70 8.73
N ARG A 36 14.49 5.78 9.85
CA ARG A 36 14.25 4.65 10.75
C ARG A 36 12.78 4.24 10.70
N ILE A 37 12.50 3.06 10.16
CA ILE A 37 11.15 2.49 10.12
C ILE A 37 10.80 1.97 11.53
N ARG A 38 9.73 2.50 12.13
CA ARG A 38 9.28 2.09 13.48
C ARG A 38 8.23 0.99 13.45
N ARG A 39 7.42 0.95 12.39
CA ARG A 39 6.32 -0.01 12.22
C ARG A 39 6.04 -0.17 10.74
N ALA A 40 5.90 -1.41 10.29
CA ALA A 40 5.39 -1.76 8.99
C ALA A 40 4.29 -2.81 9.18
N ARG A 41 3.23 -2.74 8.38
CA ARG A 41 2.10 -3.67 8.43
C ARG A 41 1.41 -3.68 7.08
N PHE A 42 0.95 -4.84 6.63
CA PHE A 42 0.04 -4.95 5.50
C PHE A 42 -1.35 -4.42 5.84
N ILE A 43 -1.92 -3.63 4.94
CA ILE A 43 -3.28 -3.11 5.08
C ILE A 43 -4.17 -3.95 4.17
N SER A 44 -4.80 -5.00 4.71
CA SER A 44 -5.67 -5.92 3.96
C SER A 44 -7.17 -5.60 4.08
N ASN A 45 -7.59 -4.94 5.17
CA ASN A 45 -9.01 -4.77 5.52
C ASN A 45 -9.57 -3.35 5.36
N GLN A 46 -8.93 -2.48 4.56
CA GLN A 46 -9.37 -1.08 4.40
C GLN A 46 -9.99 -0.80 3.02
N GLY A 47 -11.02 -1.57 2.63
CA GLY A 47 -11.87 -1.25 1.46
C GLY A 47 -11.12 -0.75 0.21
N PRO A 48 -11.71 0.13 -0.61
CA PRO A 48 -10.95 0.79 -1.69
C PRO A 48 -9.86 1.70 -1.11
N SER A 49 -8.62 1.54 -1.60
CA SER A 49 -7.44 2.27 -1.11
C SER A 49 -7.69 3.80 -1.12
N SER A 50 -7.53 4.43 0.04
CA SER A 50 -7.68 5.88 0.21
C SER A 50 -6.74 6.67 -0.71
N TRP A 51 -5.53 6.16 -0.94
CA TRP A 51 -4.57 6.71 -1.91
C TRP A 51 -5.14 6.70 -3.34
N SER A 52 -5.71 5.58 -3.77
CA SER A 52 -6.30 5.44 -5.10
C SER A 52 -7.50 6.36 -5.28
N GLN A 53 -8.32 6.54 -4.24
CA GLN A 53 -9.44 7.48 -4.24
C GLN A 53 -8.94 8.93 -4.32
N GLN A 54 -7.91 9.29 -3.54
CA GLN A 54 -7.34 10.64 -3.54
C GLN A 54 -6.74 11.02 -4.89
N GLY A 55 -6.03 10.08 -5.54
CA GLY A 55 -5.50 10.30 -6.89
C GLY A 55 -6.60 10.57 -7.91
N ARG A 56 -7.71 9.83 -7.87
CA ARG A 56 -8.86 10.05 -8.76
C ARG A 56 -9.52 11.41 -8.53
N VAL A 57 -9.75 11.78 -7.26
CA VAL A 57 -10.34 13.09 -6.91
C VAL A 57 -9.43 14.22 -7.39
N SER A 58 -8.12 14.14 -7.18
CA SER A 58 -7.18 15.17 -7.64
C SER A 58 -7.28 15.42 -9.15
N ILE A 59 -7.35 14.35 -9.96
CA ILE A 59 -7.48 14.46 -11.42
C ILE A 59 -8.85 15.02 -11.81
N GLN A 60 -9.93 14.55 -11.19
CA GLN A 60 -11.28 15.03 -11.47
C GLN A 60 -11.45 16.51 -11.13
N SER A 61 -10.97 16.93 -9.96
CA SER A 61 -11.00 18.33 -9.54
C SER A 61 -10.27 19.24 -10.51
N SER A 62 -9.12 18.81 -11.06
CA SER A 62 -8.39 19.58 -12.08
C SER A 62 -9.23 19.90 -13.32
N HIS A 63 -10.18 19.03 -13.70
CA HIS A 63 -11.07 19.25 -14.83
C HIS A 63 -12.34 20.04 -14.48
N THR A 64 -12.79 19.99 -13.22
CA THR A 64 -14.02 20.70 -12.78
C THR A 64 -13.86 22.22 -12.73
N PHE A 65 -12.63 22.75 -12.60
CA PHE A 65 -12.39 24.21 -12.59
C PHE A 65 -12.70 24.92 -13.93
N SER A 66 -12.95 24.19 -15.01
CA SER A 66 -13.29 24.78 -16.32
C SER A 66 -14.80 24.89 -16.60
N THR A 67 -15.66 24.39 -15.71
CA THR A 67 -17.13 24.34 -15.92
C THR A 67 -17.87 25.16 -14.85
N THR A 68 -17.39 26.36 -14.56
CA THR A 68 -18.20 27.41 -13.91
C THR A 68 -17.98 28.72 -14.63
N LYS A 69 -18.76 28.94 -15.68
CA LYS A 69 -19.13 30.24 -16.26
C LYS A 69 -20.61 30.16 -16.59
#